data_AF-A0A2S7F755-F1
#
_entry.id   AF-A0A2S7F755-F1
#
_cell.length_a   1.000
_cell.length_b   1.000
_cell.length_c   1.000
_cell.angle_alpha   90.00
_cell.angle_beta   90.00
_cell.angle_gamma   90.00
#
_symmetry.space_group_name_H-M   'P 1'
#
loop_
_entity.id
_entity.type
_entity.pdbx_description
1 polymer ?
#
loop_
_entity_poly.entity_id
_entity_poly.type
_entity_poly.pdbx_seq_one_letter_code
_entity_poly.pdbx_strand_id
1 'polypeptide(L)'
;MIIRENKVKVDEYSDEFMIKPQDREYNPEELIFFDLEHYVYKKPKCIGVFGACEYNPKIKSILVTQYMIEDKDEAIDILYLARDYFMKMKNKGKKAIVTFSGNNDFTVINYLFEKNGILYNFDEEFDSIDIQKEYEKDRIGSIGLKNLEKIFDIIREGEVISGSNLAKTFHKVMKDKSYFKRMPEEKIEKILLYNEQDVVNLYYIYVNWKKYIIHNIDENMIENLDSESVDINVDNENQEENEENDEIDEVIDDELQLSQQNKNNSSSQTKELL
;
A
#
# COMPACT_ATOMS: atom_id res chain seq x y z
N MET A 1 3.58 20.22 0.22
CA MET A 1 2.99 18.89 0.08
C MET A 1 2.21 18.85 -1.21
N ILE A 2 2.40 17.79 -2.00
CA ILE A 2 1.60 17.54 -3.19
C ILE A 2 0.28 16.88 -2.77
N ILE A 3 -0.82 17.44 -3.24
CA ILE A 3 -2.16 16.84 -3.14
C ILE A 3 -2.66 16.63 -4.56
N ARG A 4 -2.93 15.38 -4.92
CA ARG A 4 -3.39 14.99 -6.26
C ARG A 4 -4.69 14.23 -6.17
N GLU A 5 -5.67 14.68 -6.94
CA GLU A 5 -6.92 13.97 -7.17
C GLU A 5 -7.00 13.63 -8.65
N ASN A 6 -7.19 12.36 -8.97
CA ASN A 6 -7.31 11.90 -10.35
C ASN A 6 -8.58 11.05 -10.53
N LYS A 7 -9.03 10.93 -11.78
CA LYS A 7 -10.20 10.17 -12.17
C LYS A 7 -9.83 9.20 -13.27
N VAL A 8 -9.94 7.91 -12.98
CA VAL A 8 -9.69 6.83 -13.93
C VAL A 8 -11.03 6.25 -14.35
N LYS A 9 -11.33 6.29 -15.66
CA LYS A 9 -12.52 5.64 -16.20
C LYS A 9 -12.32 4.12 -16.17
N VAL A 10 -13.37 3.41 -15.78
CA VAL A 10 -13.37 1.96 -15.73
C VAL A 10 -14.59 1.40 -16.44
N ASP A 11 -14.46 0.17 -16.92
CA ASP A 11 -15.56 -0.57 -17.52
C ASP A 11 -16.56 -1.05 -16.46
N GLU A 12 -17.69 -1.58 -16.91
CA GLU A 12 -18.66 -2.22 -16.03
C GLU A 12 -18.08 -3.50 -15.42
N TYR A 13 -18.31 -3.70 -14.12
CA TYR A 13 -17.95 -4.93 -13.42
C TYR A 13 -19.17 -5.85 -13.26
N SER A 14 -18.92 -7.13 -13.01
CA SER A 14 -19.94 -8.14 -12.71
C SER A 14 -19.74 -8.68 -11.30
N ASP A 15 -20.82 -8.72 -10.51
CA ASP A 15 -20.80 -9.24 -9.14
C ASP A 15 -20.32 -10.69 -9.07
N GLU A 16 -20.47 -11.44 -10.17
CA GLU A 16 -20.07 -12.84 -10.26
C GLU A 16 -18.56 -13.03 -10.19
N PHE A 17 -17.78 -12.02 -10.60
CA PHE A 17 -16.32 -12.09 -10.69
C PHE A 17 -15.59 -11.55 -9.47
N MET A 18 -16.29 -10.91 -8.55
CA MET A 18 -15.65 -10.23 -7.42
C MET A 18 -15.13 -11.21 -6.35
N ILE A 19 -14.16 -10.75 -5.56
CA ILE A 19 -13.75 -11.40 -4.30
C ILE A 19 -14.96 -11.47 -3.36
N LYS A 20 -15.13 -12.60 -2.66
CA LYS A 20 -16.14 -12.78 -1.61
C LYS A 20 -15.49 -13.21 -0.29
N PRO A 21 -14.90 -12.28 0.49
CA PRO A 21 -14.16 -12.63 1.70
C PRO A 21 -15.10 -13.17 2.79
N GLN A 22 -14.87 -14.39 3.27
CA GLN A 22 -15.57 -14.97 4.45
C GLN A 22 -17.12 -14.87 4.37
N ASP A 23 -17.70 -15.12 3.20
CA ASP A 23 -19.14 -14.98 2.92
C ASP A 23 -19.72 -13.56 3.13
N ARG A 24 -18.86 -12.54 3.25
CA ARG A 24 -19.24 -11.12 3.20
C ARG A 24 -19.10 -10.63 1.77
N GLU A 25 -20.14 -9.97 1.28
CA GLU A 25 -20.16 -9.34 -0.04
C GLU A 25 -20.17 -7.82 0.15
N TYR A 26 -19.11 -7.17 -0.35
CA TYR A 26 -19.05 -5.71 -0.44
C TYR A 26 -19.13 -5.32 -1.91
N ASN A 27 -19.99 -4.36 -2.21
CA ASN A 27 -19.98 -3.76 -3.53
C ASN A 27 -18.76 -2.82 -3.64
N PRO A 28 -18.20 -2.60 -4.83
CA PRO A 28 -17.05 -1.70 -5.01
C PRO A 28 -17.30 -0.27 -4.51
N GLU A 29 -18.55 0.19 -4.50
CA GLU A 29 -18.95 1.48 -3.94
C GLU A 29 -18.84 1.57 -2.40
N GLU A 30 -18.69 0.44 -1.71
CA GLU A 30 -18.53 0.35 -0.26
C GLU A 30 -17.05 0.22 0.16
N LEU A 31 -16.14 0.14 -0.81
CA LEU A 31 -14.73 -0.14 -0.59
C LEU A 31 -13.86 1.11 -0.74
N ILE A 32 -12.74 1.07 -0.02
CA ILE A 32 -11.58 1.94 -0.19
C ILE A 32 -10.42 1.03 -0.58
N PHE A 33 -9.72 1.32 -1.66
CA PHE A 33 -8.46 0.65 -2.01
C PHE A 33 -7.31 1.52 -1.53
N PHE A 34 -6.35 0.95 -0.82
CA PHE A 34 -5.38 1.70 -0.04
C PHE A 34 -3.98 1.09 -0.14
N ASP A 35 -2.97 1.97 -0.25
CA ASP A 35 -1.56 1.63 -0.32
C ASP A 35 -0.69 2.81 0.17
N LEU A 36 0.46 2.52 0.81
CA LEU A 36 1.42 3.53 1.25
C LEU A 36 2.80 3.31 0.65
N GLU A 37 3.45 4.42 0.29
CA GLU A 37 4.90 4.44 0.17
C GLU A 37 5.50 5.02 1.45
N HIS A 38 6.32 4.25 2.14
CA HIS A 38 6.80 4.62 3.48
C HIS A 38 8.31 4.41 3.67
N TYR A 39 8.89 5.16 4.61
CA TYR A 39 10.27 4.98 5.03
C TYR A 39 10.35 4.45 6.47
N VAL A 40 11.04 3.32 6.62
CA VAL A 40 11.29 2.63 7.89
C VAL A 40 12.79 2.55 8.13
N TYR A 41 13.22 2.88 9.35
CA TYR A 41 14.59 2.62 9.83
C TYR A 41 14.56 2.27 11.30
N LYS A 42 14.66 0.96 11.61
CA LYS A 42 14.36 0.31 12.89
C LYS A 42 12.90 0.47 13.35
N LYS A 43 12.28 1.62 13.08
CA LYS A 43 10.87 1.95 13.29
C LYS A 43 10.37 2.84 12.14
N PRO A 44 9.05 2.87 11.86
CA PRO A 44 8.49 3.76 10.86
C PRO A 44 8.87 5.23 11.13
N LYS A 45 9.27 5.94 10.07
CA LYS A 45 9.74 7.34 10.15
C LYS A 45 8.75 8.30 9.53
N CYS A 46 8.23 7.99 8.35
CA CYS A 46 7.22 8.78 7.67
C CYS A 46 6.44 7.94 6.64
N ILE A 47 5.27 8.46 6.29
CA ILE A 47 4.59 8.15 5.04
C ILE A 47 5.13 9.13 3.99
N GLY A 48 5.71 8.59 2.93
CA GLY A 48 6.20 9.34 1.79
C GLY A 48 5.08 9.68 0.81
N VAL A 49 4.28 8.68 0.46
CA VAL A 49 3.03 8.82 -0.32
C VAL A 49 1.90 8.10 0.40
N PHE A 50 0.79 8.79 0.58
CA PHE A 50 -0.50 8.20 0.87
C PHE A 50 -1.24 8.01 -0.46
N GLY A 51 -1.70 6.80 -0.75
CA GLY A 51 -2.54 6.52 -1.90
C GLY A 51 -3.85 5.85 -1.49
N ALA A 52 -4.97 6.36 -1.97
CA ALA A 52 -6.23 5.66 -1.83
C ALA A 52 -7.17 5.93 -3.01
N CYS A 53 -8.06 4.98 -3.31
CA CYS A 53 -9.09 5.21 -4.31
C CYS A 53 -10.46 4.64 -3.93
N GLU A 54 -11.51 5.23 -4.50
CA GLU A 54 -12.90 4.78 -4.36
C GLU A 54 -13.60 4.65 -5.71
N TYR A 55 -14.44 3.64 -5.89
CA TYR A 55 -15.31 3.57 -7.06
C TYR A 55 -16.54 4.48 -6.92
N ASN A 56 -16.81 5.27 -7.96
CA ASN A 56 -18.00 6.12 -8.06
C ASN A 56 -18.93 5.61 -9.18
N PRO A 57 -20.07 4.98 -8.82
CA PRO A 57 -20.99 4.38 -9.78
C PRO A 57 -21.70 5.40 -10.67
N LYS A 58 -21.89 6.64 -10.20
CA LYS A 58 -22.62 7.68 -10.94
C LYS A 58 -21.89 8.12 -12.21
N ILE A 59 -20.56 8.07 -12.17
CA ILE A 59 -19.69 8.49 -13.27
C ILE A 59 -18.87 7.35 -13.86
N LYS A 60 -19.05 6.12 -13.37
CA LYS A 60 -18.30 4.90 -13.76
C LYS A 60 -16.80 5.16 -13.76
N SER A 61 -16.27 5.58 -12.62
CA SER A 61 -14.86 5.93 -12.49
C SER A 61 -14.33 5.65 -11.10
N ILE A 62 -13.06 5.30 -11.03
CA ILE A 62 -12.28 5.33 -9.80
C ILE A 62 -11.86 6.78 -9.54
N LEU A 63 -12.05 7.23 -8.32
CA LEU A 63 -11.55 8.50 -7.80
C LEU A 63 -10.32 8.22 -6.96
N VAL A 64 -9.16 8.68 -7.41
CA VAL A 64 -7.88 8.48 -6.73
C VAL A 64 -7.54 9.76 -5.94
N THR A 65 -7.07 9.59 -4.71
CA THR A 65 -6.54 10.65 -3.86
C THR A 65 -5.13 10.26 -3.41
N GLN A 66 -4.17 11.18 -3.61
CA GLN A 66 -2.79 11.00 -3.19
C GLN A 66 -2.28 12.23 -2.45
N TYR A 67 -1.49 11.97 -1.40
CA TYR A 67 -0.73 13.00 -0.69
C TYR A 67 0.74 12.60 -0.67
N MET A 68 1.65 13.49 -1.06
CA MET A 68 3.09 13.24 -1.04
C MET A 68 3.83 14.36 -0.31
N ILE A 69 4.65 13.99 0.67
CA ILE A 69 5.45 14.96 1.42
C ILE A 69 6.59 15.51 0.56
N GLU A 70 6.85 16.81 0.70
CA GLU A 70 7.95 17.50 0.04
C GLU A 70 9.14 17.70 0.98
N ASP A 71 8.90 17.73 2.29
CA ASP A 71 9.95 17.74 3.31
C ASP A 71 9.47 17.15 4.65
N LYS A 72 10.40 17.11 5.62
CA LYS A 72 10.15 16.50 6.93
C LYS A 72 9.11 17.21 7.80
N ASP A 73 8.87 18.51 7.58
CA ASP A 73 7.92 19.27 8.39
C ASP A 73 6.48 18.81 8.08
N GLU A 74 6.26 18.27 6.87
CA GLU A 74 4.96 17.77 6.39
C GLU A 74 4.66 16.33 6.81
N ALA A 75 5.60 15.66 7.48
CA ALA A 75 5.47 14.26 7.88
C ALA A 75 4.35 14.02 8.91
N ILE A 76 3.97 15.05 9.67
CA ILE A 76 2.82 14.98 10.58
C ILE A 76 1.54 15.39 9.84
N ASP A 77 1.62 16.38 8.94
CA ASP A 77 0.47 16.88 8.19
C ASP A 77 -0.19 15.79 7.35
N ILE A 78 0.62 14.93 6.71
CA ILE A 78 0.10 13.80 5.91
C ILE A 78 -0.70 12.81 6.76
N LEU A 79 -0.37 12.66 8.05
CA LEU A 79 -1.11 11.79 8.97
C LEU A 79 -2.49 12.35 9.27
N TYR A 80 -2.61 13.67 9.46
CA TYR A 80 -3.90 14.32 9.64
C TYR A 80 -4.75 14.23 8.38
N LEU A 81 -4.15 14.43 7.19
CA LEU A 81 -4.86 14.26 5.92
C LEU A 81 -5.33 12.83 5.69
N ALA A 82 -4.51 11.83 6.05
CA ALA A 82 -4.89 10.42 5.99
C ALA A 82 -6.07 10.12 6.92
N ARG A 83 -6.00 10.54 8.20
CA ARG A 83 -7.11 10.41 9.16
C ARG A 83 -8.40 11.03 8.62
N ASP A 84 -8.32 12.28 8.15
CA ASP A 84 -9.47 13.03 7.68
C ASP A 84 -10.06 12.40 6.40
N TYR A 85 -9.21 11.83 5.54
CA TYR A 85 -9.65 11.03 4.41
C TYR A 85 -10.49 9.84 4.85
N PHE A 86 -10.00 9.01 5.76
CA PHE A 86 -10.74 7.82 6.21
C PHE A 86 -12.01 8.17 6.97
N MET A 87 -12.00 9.22 7.82
CA MET A 87 -13.22 9.74 8.45
C MET A 87 -14.26 10.19 7.41
N LYS A 88 -13.83 10.93 6.38
CA LYS A 88 -14.70 11.34 5.28
C LYS A 88 -15.27 10.14 4.52
N MET A 89 -14.46 9.11 4.26
CA MET A 89 -14.90 7.90 3.58
C MET A 89 -15.88 7.09 4.42
N LYS A 90 -15.65 6.96 5.72
CA LYS A 90 -16.61 6.33 6.64
C LYS A 90 -17.97 7.05 6.59
N ASN A 91 -17.96 8.38 6.64
CA ASN A 91 -19.18 9.19 6.53
C ASN A 91 -19.90 9.07 5.18
N LYS A 92 -19.17 8.70 4.11
CA LYS A 92 -19.77 8.37 2.81
C LYS A 92 -20.38 6.96 2.74
N GLY A 93 -20.27 6.17 3.81
CA GLY A 93 -20.81 4.82 3.88
C GLY A 93 -19.83 3.72 3.45
N LYS A 94 -18.53 4.03 3.34
CA LYS A 94 -17.51 2.99 3.11
C LYS A 94 -17.44 2.05 4.32
N LYS A 95 -17.27 0.76 4.05
CA LYS A 95 -17.36 -0.33 5.03
C LYS A 95 -16.06 -1.10 5.21
N ALA A 96 -15.27 -1.25 4.15
CA ALA A 96 -14.04 -2.02 4.21
C ALA A 96 -12.89 -1.34 3.45
N ILE A 97 -11.68 -1.65 3.88
CA ILE A 97 -10.43 -1.24 3.24
C ILE A 97 -9.81 -2.47 2.58
N VAL A 98 -9.50 -2.35 1.30
CA VAL A 98 -8.81 -3.34 0.47
C VAL A 98 -7.35 -2.92 0.35
N THR A 99 -6.45 -3.87 0.63
CA THR A 99 -4.99 -3.69 0.59
C THR A 99 -4.33 -4.89 -0.06
N PHE A 100 -3.05 -4.78 -0.40
CA PHE A 100 -2.20 -5.92 -0.73
C PHE A 100 -1.12 -6.09 0.34
N SER A 101 -1.18 -7.19 1.12
CA SER A 101 -0.27 -7.36 2.26
C SER A 101 -0.39 -6.22 3.29
N GLY A 102 -1.61 -5.73 3.52
CA GLY A 102 -1.86 -4.49 4.27
C GLY A 102 -1.44 -4.49 5.73
N ASN A 103 -1.02 -5.63 6.29
CA ASN A 103 -0.38 -5.66 7.61
C ASN A 103 0.79 -4.65 7.70
N ASN A 104 1.55 -4.48 6.61
CA ASN A 104 2.69 -3.56 6.57
C ASN A 104 2.22 -2.10 6.64
N ASP A 105 1.28 -1.72 5.78
CA ASP A 105 0.74 -0.35 5.73
C ASP A 105 0.06 0.02 7.04
N PHE A 106 -0.79 -0.86 7.57
CA PHE A 106 -1.48 -0.63 8.84
C PHE A 106 -0.50 -0.54 10.01
N THR A 107 0.53 -1.37 10.05
CA THR A 107 1.58 -1.28 11.09
C THR A 107 2.27 0.08 11.04
N VAL A 108 2.61 0.58 9.85
CA VAL A 108 3.28 1.87 9.66
C VAL A 108 2.39 3.03 10.09
N ILE A 109 1.16 3.12 9.56
CA ILE A 109 0.28 4.25 9.86
C ILE A 109 -0.17 4.26 11.32
N ASN A 110 -0.51 3.09 11.91
CA ASN A 110 -0.90 2.99 13.31
C ASN A 110 0.24 3.40 14.24
N TYR A 111 1.46 2.94 13.97
CA TYR A 111 2.64 3.36 14.73
C TYR A 111 2.85 4.87 14.67
N LEU A 112 2.73 5.47 13.48
CA LEU A 112 2.89 6.91 13.31
C LEU A 112 1.76 7.71 13.95
N PHE A 113 0.53 7.21 13.93
CA PHE A 113 -0.61 7.83 14.62
C PHE A 113 -0.40 7.82 16.13
N GLU A 114 -0.09 6.66 16.71
CA GLU A 114 0.17 6.52 18.15
C GLU A 114 1.30 7.45 18.60
N LYS A 115 2.43 7.42 17.89
CA LYS A 115 3.61 8.25 18.19
C LYS A 115 3.30 9.75 18.18
N ASN A 116 2.37 10.20 17.35
CA ASN A 116 2.00 11.61 17.21
C ASN A 116 0.68 11.96 17.94
N GLY A 117 0.12 11.05 18.76
CA GLY A 117 -1.10 11.28 19.52
C GLY A 117 -2.36 11.46 18.67
N ILE A 118 -2.39 10.89 17.46
CA ILE A 118 -3.53 10.92 16.55
C ILE A 118 -4.44 9.74 16.88
N LEU A 119 -5.62 10.03 17.42
CA LEU A 119 -6.61 9.02 17.76
C LEU A 119 -7.41 8.61 16.53
N TYR A 120 -7.17 7.38 16.05
CA TYR A 120 -7.96 6.75 15.00
C TYR A 120 -7.77 5.22 15.08
N ASN A 121 -8.86 4.46 15.05
CA ASN A 121 -8.80 3.00 15.10
C ASN A 121 -9.42 2.41 13.83
N PHE A 122 -8.58 1.91 12.92
CA PHE A 122 -9.03 1.31 11.67
C PHE A 122 -9.90 0.06 11.88
N ASP A 123 -9.57 -0.77 12.87
CA ASP A 123 -10.27 -2.04 13.14
C ASP A 123 -11.68 -1.83 13.70
N GLU A 124 -11.93 -0.68 14.35
CA GLU A 124 -13.27 -0.29 14.81
C GLU A 124 -14.11 0.31 13.67
N GLU A 125 -13.46 0.95 12.69
CA GLU A 125 -14.13 1.73 11.66
C GLU A 125 -14.34 0.95 10.36
N PHE A 126 -13.49 -0.02 10.03
CA PHE A 126 -13.55 -0.74 8.76
C PHE A 126 -13.24 -2.22 8.91
N ASP A 127 -13.90 -3.03 8.09
CA ASP A 127 -13.42 -4.38 7.82
C ASP A 127 -12.16 -4.32 6.93
N SER A 128 -11.28 -5.30 7.08
CA SER A 128 -10.04 -5.39 6.30
C SER A 128 -10.09 -6.54 5.30
N ILE A 129 -9.76 -6.26 4.05
CA ILE A 129 -9.66 -7.22 2.96
C ILE A 129 -8.22 -7.18 2.43
N ASP A 130 -7.50 -8.29 2.60
CA ASP A 130 -6.11 -8.41 2.19
C ASP A 130 -6.02 -9.34 0.98
N ILE A 131 -5.77 -8.77 -0.21
CA ILE A 131 -5.75 -9.48 -1.48
C ILE A 131 -4.71 -10.61 -1.49
N GLN A 132 -3.56 -10.42 -0.82
CA GLN A 132 -2.53 -11.47 -0.74
C GLN A 132 -3.05 -12.68 0.06
N LYS A 133 -3.73 -12.44 1.18
CA LYS A 133 -4.34 -13.52 1.98
C LYS A 133 -5.49 -14.19 1.24
N GLU A 134 -6.25 -13.47 0.43
CA GLU A 134 -7.27 -14.09 -0.43
C GLU A 134 -6.62 -15.00 -1.50
N TYR A 135 -5.49 -14.59 -2.08
CA TYR A 135 -4.73 -15.43 -3.01
C TYR A 135 -4.21 -16.72 -2.35
N GLU A 136 -3.65 -16.60 -1.15
CA GLU A 136 -3.06 -17.73 -0.39
C GLU A 136 -4.10 -18.77 0.07
N LYS A 137 -5.39 -18.43 0.09
CA LYS A 137 -6.46 -19.43 0.34
C LYS A 137 -6.63 -20.40 -0.83
N ASP A 138 -6.37 -19.91 -2.05
CA ASP A 138 -6.64 -20.63 -3.30
C ASP A 138 -5.38 -21.23 -3.93
N ARG A 139 -4.19 -20.82 -3.47
CA ARG A 139 -2.88 -21.18 -4.05
C ARG A 139 -1.84 -21.40 -2.96
N ILE A 140 -0.87 -22.28 -3.24
CA ILE A 140 0.26 -22.54 -2.34
C ILE A 140 1.34 -21.48 -2.60
N GLY A 141 1.75 -20.77 -1.55
CA GLY A 141 2.82 -19.79 -1.58
C GLY A 141 2.34 -18.34 -1.66
N SER A 142 3.16 -17.44 -1.13
CA SER A 142 2.91 -16.00 -1.21
C SER A 142 3.26 -15.47 -2.60
N ILE A 143 2.59 -14.39 -3.00
CA ILE A 143 2.86 -13.69 -4.26
C ILE A 143 3.09 -12.21 -3.98
N GLY A 144 3.87 -11.53 -4.84
CA GLY A 144 3.98 -10.08 -4.84
C GLY A 144 2.97 -9.43 -5.80
N LEU A 145 2.58 -8.17 -5.55
CA LEU A 145 1.54 -7.48 -6.31
C LEU A 145 1.82 -7.50 -7.82
N LYS A 146 3.06 -7.22 -8.23
CA LYS A 146 3.47 -7.24 -9.64
C LYS A 146 3.29 -8.58 -10.33
N ASN A 147 3.50 -9.69 -9.62
CA ASN A 147 3.28 -11.02 -10.17
C ASN A 147 1.79 -11.36 -10.21
N LEU A 148 1.02 -10.91 -9.23
CA LEU A 148 -0.44 -11.04 -9.25
C LEU A 148 -1.04 -10.23 -10.42
N GLU A 149 -0.58 -9.01 -10.65
CA GLU A 149 -1.02 -8.18 -11.77
C GLU A 149 -0.81 -8.86 -13.13
N LYS A 150 0.32 -9.57 -13.32
CA LYS A 150 0.57 -10.37 -14.53
C LYS A 150 -0.50 -11.45 -14.72
N ILE A 151 -0.95 -12.11 -13.65
CA ILE A 151 -2.03 -13.11 -13.72
C ILE A 151 -3.34 -12.46 -14.20
N PHE A 152 -3.56 -11.20 -13.85
CA PHE A 152 -4.76 -10.43 -14.21
C PHE A 152 -4.63 -9.69 -15.55
N ASP A 153 -3.57 -9.97 -16.33
CA ASP A 153 -3.23 -9.26 -17.57
C ASP A 153 -3.12 -7.73 -17.41
N ILE A 154 -2.74 -7.26 -16.21
CA ILE A 154 -2.55 -5.84 -15.93
C ILE A 154 -1.16 -5.42 -16.43
N ILE A 155 -1.14 -4.46 -17.35
CA ILE A 155 0.08 -3.86 -17.87
C ILE A 155 0.27 -2.51 -17.20
N ARG A 156 1.40 -2.34 -16.50
CA ARG A 156 1.77 -1.06 -15.89
C ARG A 156 2.29 -0.07 -16.92
N GLU A 157 1.95 1.20 -16.71
CA GLU A 157 2.54 2.35 -17.37
C GLU A 157 3.81 2.80 -16.62
N GLY A 158 4.85 3.14 -17.37
CA GLY A 158 6.10 3.68 -16.82
C GLY A 158 7.14 2.63 -16.40
N GLU A 159 8.28 3.11 -15.92
CA GLU A 159 9.41 2.28 -15.52
C GLU A 159 9.19 1.57 -14.18
N VAL A 160 9.86 0.43 -14.02
CA VAL A 160 9.79 -0.34 -12.78
C VAL A 160 10.52 0.41 -11.66
N ILE A 161 9.77 0.87 -10.66
CA ILE A 161 10.33 1.41 -9.41
C ILE A 161 10.31 0.30 -8.36
N SER A 162 11.38 0.20 -7.57
CA SER A 162 11.43 -0.67 -6.38
C SER A 162 11.07 0.13 -5.12
N GLY A 163 10.39 -0.53 -4.17
CA GLY A 163 10.11 0.06 -2.86
C GLY A 163 11.38 0.49 -2.11
N SER A 164 12.51 -0.20 -2.33
CA SER A 164 13.82 0.20 -1.77
C SER A 164 14.31 1.55 -2.29
N ASN A 165 14.07 1.87 -3.56
CA ASN A 165 14.42 3.16 -4.14
C ASN A 165 13.49 4.29 -3.65
N LEU A 166 12.21 3.96 -3.41
CA LEU A 166 11.25 4.88 -2.80
C LEU A 166 11.64 5.19 -1.35
N ALA A 167 11.95 4.18 -0.55
CA ALA A 167 12.42 4.35 0.82
C ALA A 167 13.70 5.22 0.90
N LYS A 168 14.68 4.99 0.01
CA LYS A 168 15.88 5.86 -0.09
C LYS A 168 15.54 7.30 -0.49
N THR A 169 14.54 7.48 -1.35
CA THR A 169 14.08 8.82 -1.76
C THR A 169 13.45 9.54 -0.57
N PHE A 170 12.56 8.91 0.18
CA PHE A 170 11.94 9.52 1.35
C PHE A 170 12.91 9.69 2.52
N HIS A 171 13.92 8.83 2.66
CA HIS A 171 15.04 9.09 3.58
C HIS A 171 15.72 10.44 3.29
N LYS A 172 16.01 10.74 2.02
CA LYS A 172 16.62 12.02 1.61
C LYS A 172 15.68 13.19 1.84
N VAL A 173 14.38 13.05 1.54
CA VAL A 173 13.35 14.06 1.84
C VAL A 173 13.29 14.37 3.34
N MET A 174 13.43 13.34 4.19
CA MET A 174 13.41 13.51 5.65
C MET A 174 14.70 14.14 6.21
N LYS A 175 15.84 13.96 5.55
CA LYS A 175 17.14 14.52 5.98
C LYS A 175 17.38 15.94 5.46
N ASP A 176 17.02 16.22 4.22
CA ASP A 176 17.32 17.48 3.55
C ASP A 176 16.05 18.16 3.02
N LYS A 177 15.68 19.28 3.67
CA LYS A 177 14.51 20.10 3.32
C LYS A 177 14.52 20.67 1.89
N SER A 178 15.70 20.73 1.27
CA SER A 178 15.86 21.27 -0.07
C SER A 178 16.01 20.19 -1.14
N TYR A 179 16.08 18.92 -0.75
CA TYR A 179 16.23 17.79 -1.67
C TYR A 179 15.06 17.70 -2.67
N PHE A 180 13.83 17.84 -2.19
CA PHE A 180 12.65 17.75 -3.05
C PHE A 180 12.63 18.84 -4.13
N LYS A 181 13.04 20.07 -3.80
CA LYS A 181 13.15 21.19 -4.75
C LYS A 181 14.17 20.96 -5.86
N ARG A 182 15.13 20.04 -5.65
CA ARG A 182 16.12 19.62 -6.65
C ARG A 182 15.72 18.33 -7.35
N MET A 183 14.64 17.69 -6.94
CA MET A 183 14.14 16.47 -7.58
C MET A 183 13.59 16.81 -8.96
N PRO A 184 13.98 16.09 -10.03
CA PRO A 184 13.37 16.27 -11.34
C PRO A 184 11.86 16.02 -11.28
N GLU A 185 11.07 16.85 -11.97
CA GLU A 185 9.59 16.70 -12.02
C GLU A 185 9.18 15.31 -12.52
N GLU A 186 9.89 14.76 -13.51
CA GLU A 186 9.64 13.41 -14.02
C GLU A 186 9.76 12.35 -12.92
N LYS A 187 10.68 12.50 -11.98
CA LYS A 187 10.83 11.56 -10.86
C LYS A 187 9.65 11.64 -9.90
N ILE A 188 9.14 12.84 -9.63
CA ILE A 188 7.94 13.04 -8.80
C ILE A 188 6.73 12.38 -9.47
N GLU A 189 6.53 12.63 -10.76
CA GLU A 189 5.43 12.03 -11.53
C GLU A 189 5.54 10.50 -11.59
N LYS A 190 6.74 9.95 -11.75
CA LYS A 190 6.97 8.49 -11.70
C LYS A 190 6.55 7.88 -10.36
N ILE A 191 6.84 8.55 -9.24
CA ILE A 191 6.44 8.08 -7.90
C ILE A 191 4.91 8.12 -7.74
N LEU A 192 4.28 9.23 -8.13
CA LEU A 192 2.83 9.38 -8.03
C LEU A 192 2.10 8.39 -8.96
N LEU A 193 2.59 8.20 -10.19
CA LEU A 193 2.03 7.24 -11.13
C LEU A 193 2.19 5.79 -10.64
N TYR A 194 3.31 5.45 -10.01
CA TYR A 194 3.53 4.13 -9.42
C TYR A 194 2.48 3.81 -8.35
N ASN A 195 2.31 4.70 -7.37
CA ASN A 195 1.33 4.51 -6.29
C ASN A 195 -0.14 4.62 -6.78
N GLU A 196 -0.42 5.46 -7.79
CA GLU A 196 -1.75 5.53 -8.42
C GLU A 196 -2.13 4.18 -9.05
N GLN A 197 -1.19 3.57 -9.77
CA GLN A 197 -1.38 2.25 -10.35
C GLN A 197 -1.58 1.19 -9.29
N ASP A 198 -0.83 1.21 -8.18
CA ASP A 198 -1.02 0.22 -7.10
C ASP A 198 -2.47 0.23 -6.60
N VAL A 199 -3.00 1.39 -6.18
CA VAL A 199 -4.38 1.46 -5.66
C VAL A 199 -5.46 1.19 -6.71
N VAL A 200 -5.24 1.58 -7.97
CA VAL A 200 -6.17 1.31 -9.07
C VAL A 200 -6.16 -0.18 -9.45
N ASN A 201 -5.00 -0.82 -9.43
CA ASN A 201 -4.87 -2.23 -9.73
C ASN A 201 -5.52 -3.11 -8.67
N LEU A 202 -5.50 -2.70 -7.39
CA LEU A 202 -6.29 -3.39 -6.35
C LEU A 202 -7.78 -3.42 -6.69
N TYR A 203 -8.34 -2.34 -7.23
CA TYR A 203 -9.73 -2.34 -7.72
C TYR A 203 -9.92 -3.34 -8.85
N TYR A 204 -9.06 -3.30 -9.87
CA TYR A 204 -9.19 -4.20 -11.03
C TYR A 204 -9.08 -5.67 -10.63
N ILE A 205 -8.14 -5.99 -9.74
CA ILE A 205 -7.97 -7.34 -9.17
C ILE A 205 -9.23 -7.74 -8.39
N TYR A 206 -9.75 -6.85 -7.54
CA TYR A 206 -10.93 -7.14 -6.73
C TYR A 206 -12.15 -7.48 -7.58
N VAL A 207 -12.43 -6.69 -8.62
CA VAL A 207 -13.66 -6.86 -9.42
C VAL A 207 -13.57 -7.96 -10.47
N ASN A 208 -12.35 -8.44 -10.80
CA ASN A 208 -12.13 -9.50 -11.79
C ASN A 208 -11.62 -10.81 -11.18
N TRP A 209 -11.58 -10.93 -9.85
CA TRP A 209 -10.95 -12.05 -9.14
C TRP A 209 -11.22 -13.43 -9.76
N LYS A 210 -12.50 -13.83 -9.83
CA LYS A 210 -12.89 -15.18 -10.26
C LYS A 210 -12.79 -15.40 -11.77
N LYS A 211 -12.56 -14.35 -12.55
CA LYS A 211 -12.24 -14.47 -13.98
C LYS A 211 -10.85 -15.07 -14.17
N TYR A 212 -9.90 -14.73 -13.29
CA TYR A 212 -8.50 -15.12 -13.38
C TYR A 212 -8.13 -16.21 -12.38
N ILE A 213 -8.60 -16.08 -11.14
CA ILE A 213 -8.43 -17.06 -10.07
C ILE A 213 -9.58 -18.05 -10.15
N ILE A 214 -9.49 -18.97 -11.13
CA ILE A 214 -10.44 -20.08 -11.27
C ILE A 214 -10.04 -21.17 -10.27
N HIS A 215 -11.03 -21.74 -9.57
CA HIS A 215 -10.85 -22.82 -8.58
C HIS A 215 -10.32 -24.16 -9.14
N ASN A 216 -9.90 -24.23 -10.40
CA ASN A 216 -9.20 -25.36 -10.99
C ASN A 216 -8.38 -24.85 -12.18
N ILE A 217 -7.04 -24.97 -12.15
CA ILE A 217 -6.13 -25.36 -13.25
C ILE A 217 -4.66 -25.21 -12.79
N ASP A 218 -3.97 -26.36 -12.85
CA ASP A 218 -2.55 -26.72 -12.97
C ASP A 218 -1.42 -25.80 -12.45
N GLU A 219 -0.63 -26.40 -11.56
CA GLU A 219 0.66 -25.94 -10.99
C GLU A 219 1.74 -25.59 -12.04
N ASN A 220 1.53 -25.90 -13.32
CA ASN A 220 2.54 -25.81 -14.38
C ASN A 220 2.80 -24.40 -14.95
N MET A 221 2.06 -23.36 -14.52
CA MET A 221 2.32 -21.98 -14.99
C MET A 221 3.36 -21.22 -14.16
N ILE A 222 3.69 -21.69 -12.95
CA ILE A 222 4.57 -20.97 -12.03
C ILE A 222 6.06 -21.20 -12.36
N GLU A 223 6.43 -22.36 -12.90
CA GLU A 223 7.85 -22.72 -13.16
C GLU A 223 8.56 -21.84 -14.21
N ASN A 224 7.83 -21.05 -15.00
CA ASN A 224 8.44 -20.20 -16.05
C ASN A 224 8.75 -18.75 -15.60
N LEU A 225 8.31 -18.33 -14.40
CA LEU A 225 8.44 -16.92 -13.97
C LEU A 225 9.74 -16.60 -13.21
N ASP A 226 10.42 -17.61 -12.65
CA ASP A 226 11.65 -17.43 -11.86
C ASP A 226 12.93 -17.31 -12.72
N SER A 227 12.82 -17.36 -14.05
CA SER A 227 13.99 -17.45 -14.94
C SER A 227 14.42 -16.13 -15.62
N GLU A 228 13.67 -15.03 -15.47
CA GLU A 228 14.00 -13.74 -16.10
C GLU A 228 14.15 -12.58 -15.10
N SER A 229 15.13 -12.69 -14.19
CA SER A 229 15.62 -11.52 -13.43
C SER A 229 17.15 -11.42 -13.47
N VAL A 230 17.71 -11.10 -14.64
CA VAL A 230 19.08 -10.62 -14.80
C VAL A 230 19.11 -9.61 -15.96
N ASP A 231 19.15 -8.30 -15.67
CA ASP A 231 20.32 -7.43 -15.93
C ASP A 231 20.03 -5.93 -15.67
N ILE A 232 20.77 -5.42 -14.68
CA ILE A 232 21.57 -4.18 -14.61
C ILE A 232 21.30 -3.06 -15.63
N ASN A 233 20.99 -1.86 -15.12
CA ASN A 233 21.57 -0.61 -15.64
C ASN A 233 22.17 0.20 -14.47
N VAL A 234 23.50 0.25 -14.43
CA VAL A 234 24.29 1.18 -13.61
C VAL A 234 24.42 2.46 -14.40
N ASP A 235 23.65 3.48 -14.06
CA ASP A 235 24.00 4.84 -14.49
C ASP A 235 25.03 5.42 -13.53
N ASN A 236 26.25 5.52 -14.04
CA ASN A 236 27.36 6.25 -13.46
C ASN A 236 27.02 7.75 -13.43
N GLU A 237 26.83 8.31 -12.24
CA GLU A 237 27.08 9.73 -12.00
C GLU A 237 28.02 9.89 -10.80
N ASN A 238 29.00 10.77 -11.00
CA ASN A 238 30.26 10.81 -10.29
C ASN A 238 30.14 11.00 -8.77
N GLN A 239 30.99 10.25 -8.08
CA GLN A 239 31.36 10.44 -6.68
C GLN A 239 32.10 11.78 -6.54
N GLU A 240 31.56 12.67 -5.70
CA GLU A 240 32.41 13.40 -4.76
C GLU A 240 32.05 12.88 -3.37
N GLU A 241 32.98 12.10 -2.82
CA GLU A 241 32.97 11.59 -1.46
C GLU A 241 32.96 12.74 -0.47
N ASN A 242 32.04 12.70 0.49
CA ASN A 242 32.37 13.06 1.87
C ASN A 242 31.62 12.10 2.79
N GLU A 243 32.43 11.51 3.66
CA GLU A 243 32.17 10.38 4.54
C GLU A 243 30.99 10.62 5.49
N GLU A 244 30.05 9.69 5.51
CA GLU A 244 29.38 9.24 6.74
C GLU A 244 28.87 7.81 6.47
N ASN A 245 29.75 6.85 6.76
CA ASN A 245 29.40 5.44 6.89
C ASN A 245 28.49 5.29 8.11
N ASP A 246 27.19 5.12 7.87
CA ASP A 246 26.30 4.47 8.84
C ASP A 246 25.56 3.34 8.12
N GLU A 247 25.94 2.14 8.54
CA GLU A 247 25.36 0.82 8.34
C GLU A 247 23.90 0.83 7.86
N ILE A 248 23.71 0.50 6.58
CA ILE A 248 22.44 0.01 6.03
C ILE A 248 22.59 -1.50 5.96
N ASP A 249 22.55 -2.17 7.11
CA ASP A 249 22.37 -3.61 7.22
C ASP A 249 21.39 -3.89 8.37
N GLU A 250 20.62 -4.97 8.22
CA GLU A 250 19.44 -5.39 9.01
C GLU A 250 18.09 -4.76 8.62
N VAL A 251 17.64 -5.10 7.42
CA VAL A 251 16.21 -5.29 7.13
C VAL A 251 16.01 -6.80 7.00
N ILE A 252 14.97 -7.34 7.63
CA ILE A 252 14.57 -8.76 7.77
C ILE A 252 14.98 -9.37 9.12
N ASP A 253 14.07 -9.30 10.12
CA ASP A 253 13.60 -10.46 10.94
C ASP A 253 12.80 -10.11 12.23
N ASP A 254 12.57 -8.83 12.57
CA ASP A 254 11.88 -8.47 13.83
C ASP A 254 10.33 -8.52 13.78
N GLU A 255 9.72 -8.89 12.64
CA GLU A 255 8.25 -8.95 12.47
C GLU A 255 7.53 -10.04 13.30
N LEU A 256 8.27 -11.00 13.87
CA LEU A 256 7.69 -12.06 14.70
C LEU A 256 7.52 -11.70 16.19
N GLN A 257 8.10 -10.59 16.69
CA GLN A 257 8.05 -10.30 18.13
C GLN A 257 7.00 -9.26 18.56
N LEU A 258 6.64 -8.28 17.72
CA LEU A 258 5.65 -7.26 18.11
C LEU A 258 4.21 -7.80 18.12
N SER A 259 3.90 -8.81 17.31
CA SER A 259 2.56 -9.40 17.23
C SER A 259 2.18 -10.23 18.47
N GLN A 260 3.17 -10.68 19.27
CA GLN A 260 2.92 -11.47 20.48
C GLN A 260 2.73 -10.63 21.76
N GLN A 261 3.26 -9.40 21.82
CA GLN A 261 3.09 -8.54 23.00
C GLN A 261 1.69 -7.90 23.07
N ASN A 262 1.07 -7.59 21.93
CA ASN A 262 -0.27 -6.98 21.92
C ASN A 262 -1.42 -7.98 22.16
N LYS A 263 -1.19 -9.30 21.97
CA LYS A 263 -2.17 -10.34 22.37
C LYS A 263 -2.12 -10.69 23.86
N ASN A 264 -1.00 -10.45 24.54
CA ASN A 264 -0.86 -10.78 25.96
C ASN A 264 -1.36 -9.68 26.91
N ASN A 265 -1.54 -8.44 26.44
CA ASN A 265 -2.06 -7.34 27.27
C ASN A 265 -3.59 -7.18 27.23
N SER A 266 -4.31 -7.84 26.33
CA SER A 266 -5.79 -7.80 26.27
C SER A 266 -6.49 -8.96 26.98
N SER A 267 -5.74 -9.95 27.50
CA SER A 267 -6.31 -11.14 28.17
C SER A 267 -6.23 -11.11 29.70
N SER A 268 -5.74 -10.04 30.33
CA SER A 268 -5.55 -9.95 31.79
C SER A 268 -6.54 -9.06 32.55
N GLN A 269 -7.57 -8.49 31.91
CA GLN A 269 -8.57 -7.63 32.59
C GLN A 269 -9.99 -8.20 32.70
N THR A 270 -10.23 -9.49 32.45
CA THR A 270 -11.56 -10.11 32.56
C THR A 270 -11.65 -11.28 33.53
N LYS A 271 -10.91 -11.23 34.65
CA LYS A 271 -11.09 -12.15 35.80
C LYS A 271 -10.86 -11.44 37.14
N GLU A 272 -11.72 -10.48 37.46
CA GLU A 272 -12.00 -10.10 38.85
C GLU A 272 -13.30 -9.27 38.89
N LEU A 273 -14.44 -9.97 38.86
CA LEU A 273 -15.76 -9.52 39.35
C LEU A 273 -16.78 -10.64 39.09
N LEU A 274 -16.76 -11.63 39.98
CA LEU A 274 -17.89 -12.48 40.39
C LEU A 274 -17.49 -13.26 41.65
#